data_AF-A0A2T6BTY4-F1
#
_entry.id   AF-A0A2T6BTY4-F1
#
_cell.length_a   1.000
_cell.length_b   1.000
_cell.length_c   1.000
_cell.angle_alpha   90.00
_cell.angle_beta   90.00
_cell.angle_gamma   90.00
#
_symmetry.space_group_name_H-M   'P 1'
#
loop_
_entity.id
_entity.type
_entity.pdbx_description
1 polymer ?
#
loop_
_entity_poly.entity_id
_entity_poly.type
_entity_poly.pdbx_seq_one_letter_code
_entity_poly.pdbx_strand_id
1 'polypeptide(L)'
;MTWSKANSILHRYAESLLKTEEIQYLAIVNDADSNNDNDFALELGVSFDIPTQLDRPSTHIGFQNPAFYSSKRDKIDSYNKELFINLPEIEPINEITIRKVNKISSQSTIPVEQGNRIKSSNKVNKGTIGALVRLDNYPDDYFILSNWHVLMDDSGDMSHNILDDHKNVIAEPFWGINNKYYDIALAKIIPGYNVEQSYETASVRDYNSIKLGMDVEKFEYIGPRKVKKIISSNAFVKVYTNDTTTNYKIYKNQILVEKVSVSGDSGSVILSSDSKDVIGLIFAGDSQNVTVCNHLHLLANFDNIIPKYLYQYGKNSYLMPEISFRKLLINKSFSE
;
A
#
# COMPACT_ATOMS: atom_id res chain seq x y z
N MET A 1 -6.86 -3.70 27.22
CA MET A 1 -6.87 -4.99 26.47
C MET A 1 -5.52 -5.12 25.75
N THR A 2 -4.89 -6.29 25.57
CA THR A 2 -3.59 -6.32 24.83
C THR A 2 -3.81 -6.10 23.33
N TRP A 3 -2.86 -5.44 22.64
CA TRP A 3 -2.86 -5.26 21.17
C TRP A 3 -3.10 -6.56 20.40
N SER A 4 -2.42 -7.66 20.77
CA SER A 4 -2.59 -8.98 20.14
C SER A 4 -4.03 -9.50 20.25
N LYS A 5 -4.64 -9.35 21.44
CA LYS A 5 -6.05 -9.72 21.66
C LYS A 5 -7.02 -8.86 20.84
N ALA A 6 -6.78 -7.55 20.74
CA ALA A 6 -7.59 -6.65 19.92
C ALA A 6 -7.55 -7.07 18.44
N ASN A 7 -6.36 -7.34 17.91
CA ASN A 7 -6.20 -7.83 16.54
C ASN A 7 -6.87 -9.19 16.31
N SER A 8 -6.76 -10.13 17.26
CA SER A 8 -7.46 -11.41 17.15
C SER A 8 -8.99 -11.24 17.01
N ILE A 9 -9.57 -10.25 17.71
CA ILE A 9 -10.99 -9.89 17.57
C ILE A 9 -11.27 -9.32 16.17
N LEU A 10 -10.47 -8.36 15.70
CA LEU A 10 -10.62 -7.81 14.34
C LEU A 10 -10.64 -8.93 13.29
N HIS A 11 -9.63 -9.80 13.30
CA HIS A 11 -9.52 -10.90 12.34
C HIS A 11 -10.70 -11.87 12.38
N ARG A 12 -11.31 -12.08 13.55
CA ARG A 12 -12.46 -12.97 13.71
C ARG A 12 -13.71 -12.41 13.03
N TYR A 13 -13.92 -11.10 13.08
CA TYR A 13 -15.19 -10.48 12.67
C TYR A 13 -15.12 -9.71 11.35
N ALA A 14 -13.94 -9.22 10.95
CA ALA A 14 -13.80 -8.26 9.86
C ALA A 14 -14.38 -8.76 8.53
N GLU A 15 -14.09 -9.98 8.10
CA GLU A 15 -14.60 -10.49 6.82
C GLU A 15 -16.13 -10.66 6.80
N SER A 16 -16.73 -11.02 7.93
CA SER A 16 -18.19 -11.14 8.02
C SER A 16 -18.85 -9.78 7.99
N LEU A 17 -18.32 -8.82 8.75
CA LEU A 17 -18.87 -7.47 8.86
C LEU A 17 -18.68 -6.67 7.56
N LEU A 18 -17.54 -6.84 6.87
CA LEU A 18 -17.32 -6.19 5.57
C LEU A 18 -18.19 -6.75 4.45
N LYS A 19 -18.99 -7.80 4.63
CA LYS A 19 -19.99 -8.19 3.62
C LYS A 19 -21.19 -7.25 3.58
N THR A 20 -21.45 -6.55 4.69
CA THR A 20 -22.46 -5.49 4.78
C THR A 20 -22.06 -4.35 3.85
N GLU A 21 -22.95 -3.94 2.94
CA GLU A 21 -22.68 -2.95 1.89
C GLU A 21 -22.20 -1.62 2.47
N GLU A 22 -22.75 -1.31 3.64
CA GLU A 22 -22.60 -0.07 4.37
C GLU A 22 -21.22 0.12 5.00
N ILE A 23 -20.53 -0.98 5.32
CA ILE A 23 -19.25 -0.94 6.04
C ILE A 23 -18.10 -0.91 5.04
N GLN A 24 -17.27 0.13 5.15
CA GLN A 24 -16.11 0.40 4.29
C GLN A 24 -14.81 -0.12 4.88
N TYR A 25 -14.64 -0.04 6.21
CA TYR A 25 -13.47 -0.61 6.87
C TYR A 25 -13.78 -1.05 8.30
N LEU A 26 -12.94 -1.93 8.83
CA LEU A 26 -12.83 -2.21 10.25
C LEU A 26 -11.39 -2.04 10.70
N ALA A 27 -11.20 -1.41 11.86
CA ALA A 27 -9.87 -1.11 12.38
C ALA A 27 -9.81 -1.22 13.89
N ILE A 28 -8.63 -1.55 14.41
CA ILE A 28 -8.33 -1.33 15.83
C ILE A 28 -7.77 0.08 16.00
N VAL A 29 -8.40 0.87 16.87
CA VAL A 29 -8.05 2.26 17.17
C VAL A 29 -7.85 2.44 18.68
N ASN A 30 -7.26 3.57 19.08
CA ASN A 30 -7.25 3.98 20.49
C ASN A 30 -8.67 4.34 20.90
N ASP A 31 -9.09 3.89 22.08
CA ASP A 31 -10.37 4.31 22.65
C ASP A 31 -10.29 5.77 23.09
N ALA A 32 -10.95 6.67 22.36
CA ALA A 32 -10.91 8.11 22.59
C ALA A 32 -11.51 8.53 23.94
N ASP A 33 -12.39 7.70 24.53
CA ASP A 33 -13.01 7.95 25.82
C ASP A 33 -12.15 7.45 27.00
N SER A 34 -11.08 6.72 26.70
CA SER A 34 -10.17 6.15 27.69
C SER A 34 -8.91 7.01 27.81
N ASN A 35 -8.55 7.41 29.03
CA ASN A 35 -7.25 8.05 29.32
C ASN A 35 -6.07 7.05 29.30
N ASN A 36 -6.23 5.88 28.71
CA ASN A 36 -5.25 4.81 28.72
C ASN A 36 -4.87 4.41 27.30
N ASP A 37 -3.60 4.63 26.94
CA ASP A 37 -3.02 4.29 25.63
C ASP A 37 -3.09 2.79 25.27
N ASN A 38 -3.47 1.93 26.20
CA ASN A 38 -3.66 0.48 25.99
C ASN A 38 -5.13 0.05 25.98
N ASP A 39 -6.03 1.01 25.81
CA ASP A 39 -7.44 0.74 25.58
C ASP A 39 -7.76 0.88 24.11
N PHE A 40 -8.39 -0.16 23.57
CA PHE A 40 -8.55 -0.32 22.14
C PHE A 40 -10.03 -0.52 21.83
N ALA A 41 -10.50 0.20 20.82
CA ALA A 41 -11.83 0.05 20.26
C ALA A 41 -11.76 -0.62 18.88
N LEU A 42 -12.86 -1.26 18.49
CA LEU A 42 -13.10 -1.68 17.12
C LEU A 42 -13.88 -0.57 16.42
N GLU A 43 -13.24 0.13 15.49
CA GLU A 43 -13.88 1.16 14.68
C GLU A 43 -14.48 0.55 13.40
N LEU A 44 -15.65 1.06 13.01
CA LEU A 44 -16.32 0.72 11.76
C LEU A 44 -16.46 2.00 10.92
N GLY A 45 -15.82 2.04 9.76
CA GLY A 45 -16.06 3.09 8.77
C GLY A 45 -17.27 2.76 7.93
N VAL A 46 -18.19 3.71 7.75
CA VAL A 46 -19.44 3.53 6.97
C VAL A 46 -19.54 4.53 5.81
N SER A 47 -20.23 4.17 4.72
CA SER A 47 -20.27 4.95 3.46
C SER A 47 -21.30 6.07 3.37
N PHE A 48 -22.25 6.17 4.31
CA PHE A 48 -23.28 7.21 4.30
C PHE A 48 -23.31 7.92 5.64
N ASP A 49 -23.72 9.19 5.58
CA ASP A 49 -24.23 9.91 6.74
C ASP A 49 -25.46 9.13 7.22
N ILE A 50 -25.28 8.26 8.22
CA ILE A 50 -26.39 7.70 8.96
C ILE A 50 -27.20 8.91 9.43
N PRO A 51 -28.47 9.08 8.99
CA PRO A 51 -29.29 10.17 9.48
C PRO A 51 -29.23 10.12 11.00
N THR A 52 -28.87 11.24 11.62
CA THR A 52 -28.60 11.41 13.05
C THR A 52 -29.80 11.09 13.97
N GLN A 53 -30.82 10.37 13.50
CA GLN A 53 -31.91 9.81 14.28
C GLN A 53 -31.54 8.56 15.08
N LEU A 54 -30.31 8.06 14.98
CA LEU A 54 -29.68 7.35 16.10
C LEU A 54 -29.20 8.39 17.11
N ASP A 55 -30.15 9.00 17.82
CA ASP A 55 -29.86 9.73 19.05
C ASP A 55 -29.09 8.76 19.97
N ARG A 56 -27.91 9.22 20.39
CA ARG A 56 -26.87 8.46 21.11
C ARG A 56 -27.46 7.59 22.24
N PRO A 57 -26.87 6.41 22.48
CA PRO A 57 -25.52 6.37 23.01
C PRO A 57 -24.54 6.02 21.90
N SER A 58 -23.27 6.40 22.09
CA SER A 58 -22.18 5.54 21.69
C SER A 58 -22.56 4.09 21.99
N THR A 59 -22.99 3.35 20.97
CA THR A 59 -22.88 1.89 21.03
C THR A 59 -21.40 1.62 20.88
N HIS A 60 -20.65 1.92 21.95
CA HIS A 60 -19.65 0.97 22.37
C HIS A 60 -20.40 -0.36 22.36
N ILE A 61 -20.11 -1.19 21.37
CA ILE A 61 -20.22 -2.62 21.59
C ILE A 61 -19.13 -2.88 22.64
N GLY A 62 -19.44 -2.53 23.89
CA GLY A 62 -18.68 -2.95 25.03
C GLY A 62 -18.73 -4.45 24.95
N PHE A 63 -17.62 -5.06 24.54
CA PHE A 63 -17.49 -6.50 24.55
C PHE A 63 -17.64 -6.91 26.01
N GLN A 64 -18.86 -7.19 26.45
CA GLN A 64 -19.12 -7.87 27.70
C GLN A 64 -18.42 -9.22 27.57
N ASN A 65 -17.26 -9.27 28.21
CA ASN A 65 -16.38 -10.40 28.47
C ASN A 65 -16.80 -11.71 27.74
N PRO A 66 -16.39 -11.93 26.48
CA PRO A 66 -16.67 -13.19 25.81
C PRO A 66 -16.04 -14.30 26.66
N ALA A 67 -16.87 -15.24 27.12
CA ALA A 67 -16.43 -16.38 27.91
C ALA A 67 -15.20 -17.03 27.27
N PHE A 68 -14.08 -16.98 28.00
CA PHE A 68 -12.76 -17.37 27.50
C PHE A 68 -12.66 -18.88 27.38
N TYR A 69 -12.51 -19.38 26.15
CA TYR A 69 -11.81 -20.64 25.91
C TYR A 69 -10.31 -20.35 25.85
N SER A 70 -9.56 -20.78 26.86
CA SER A 70 -8.11 -20.72 26.86
C SER A 70 -7.54 -21.78 25.90
N SER A 71 -7.21 -21.40 24.66
CA SER A 71 -6.38 -22.22 23.80
C SER A 71 -5.08 -21.49 23.44
N LYS A 72 -3.98 -22.07 23.95
CA LYS A 72 -2.57 -22.03 23.55
C LYS A 72 -2.00 -20.71 22.96
N ARG A 73 -1.15 -20.05 23.75
CA ARG A 73 -0.30 -18.89 23.41
C ARG A 73 0.68 -19.14 22.25
N ASP A 74 1.05 -20.38 21.96
CA ASP A 74 2.16 -20.70 21.03
C ASP A 74 1.85 -20.47 19.54
N LYS A 75 0.62 -20.08 19.16
CA LYS A 75 0.24 -19.81 17.76
C LYS A 75 0.36 -18.34 17.31
N ILE A 76 0.66 -17.41 18.22
CA ILE A 76 0.60 -15.98 17.91
C ILE A 76 1.85 -15.51 17.15
N ASP A 77 3.03 -16.06 17.45
CA ASP A 77 4.28 -15.67 16.76
C ASP A 77 4.41 -16.27 15.35
N SER A 78 3.82 -17.45 15.10
CA SER A 78 3.73 -18.01 13.74
C SER A 78 2.74 -17.24 12.85
N TYR A 79 1.72 -16.62 13.46
CA TYR A 79 0.68 -15.86 12.77
C TYR A 79 1.24 -14.65 11.99
N ASN A 80 2.22 -13.95 12.56
CA ASN A 80 2.82 -12.78 11.92
C ASN A 80 3.69 -13.11 10.69
N LYS A 81 4.23 -14.34 10.58
CA LYS A 81 4.93 -14.79 9.36
C LYS A 81 3.96 -15.30 8.28
N GLU A 82 2.91 -16.00 8.67
CA GLU A 82 1.89 -16.53 7.74
C GLU A 82 1.02 -15.44 7.09
N LEU A 83 0.87 -14.29 7.74
CA LEU A 83 0.05 -13.18 7.25
C LEU A 83 0.56 -12.56 5.94
N PHE A 84 1.81 -12.78 5.56
CA PHE A 84 2.43 -12.02 4.47
C PHE A 84 3.21 -12.85 3.45
N ILE A 85 3.58 -14.09 3.80
CA ILE A 85 4.30 -15.02 2.91
C ILE A 85 3.40 -16.21 2.58
N ASN A 86 2.17 -15.93 2.15
CA ASN A 86 1.40 -16.89 1.36
C ASN A 86 1.34 -16.34 -0.06
N LEU A 87 2.50 -16.34 -0.72
CA LEU A 87 2.55 -16.25 -2.18
C LEU A 87 1.70 -17.43 -2.71
N PRO A 88 0.88 -17.24 -3.76
CA PRO A 88 0.11 -18.35 -4.33
C PRO A 88 1.03 -19.53 -4.60
N GLU A 89 0.59 -20.77 -4.34
CA GLU A 89 1.38 -21.98 -4.60
C GLU A 89 2.00 -21.90 -6.02
N ILE A 90 3.32 -21.76 -6.07
CA ILE A 90 4.05 -21.49 -7.31
C ILE A 90 4.39 -22.84 -7.94
N GLU A 91 3.74 -23.18 -9.05
CA GLU A 91 4.21 -24.32 -9.85
C GLU A 91 5.50 -23.93 -10.60
N PRO A 92 6.57 -24.76 -10.53
CA PRO A 92 7.80 -24.50 -11.26
C PRO A 92 7.58 -24.65 -12.78
N ILE A 93 8.01 -23.65 -13.55
CA ILE A 93 7.93 -23.67 -15.03
C ILE A 93 9.33 -23.71 -15.62
N ASN A 94 9.51 -24.56 -16.62
CA ASN A 94 10.83 -24.88 -17.18
C ASN A 94 11.28 -23.97 -18.33
N GLU A 95 10.40 -23.23 -19.02
CA GLU A 95 10.81 -22.38 -20.15
C GLU A 95 9.92 -21.13 -20.30
N ILE A 96 10.55 -19.96 -20.47
CA ILE A 96 9.85 -18.68 -20.68
C ILE A 96 10.53 -17.88 -21.79
N THR A 97 9.73 -17.44 -22.76
CA THR A 97 10.18 -16.69 -23.93
C THR A 97 10.08 -15.18 -23.66
N ILE A 98 11.22 -14.50 -23.56
CA ILE A 98 11.29 -13.04 -23.39
C ILE A 98 11.18 -12.35 -24.75
N ARG A 99 10.22 -11.42 -24.90
CA ARG A 99 10.12 -10.57 -26.10
C ARG A 99 11.01 -9.34 -25.98
N LYS A 100 11.77 -9.05 -27.04
CA LYS A 100 12.64 -7.88 -27.15
C LYS A 100 11.80 -6.65 -27.51
N VAL A 101 11.85 -5.60 -26.69
CA VAL A 101 11.14 -4.33 -26.93
C VAL A 101 12.01 -3.42 -27.80
N ASN A 102 11.39 -2.72 -28.76
CA ASN A 102 12.08 -1.78 -29.65
C ASN A 102 12.44 -0.48 -28.90
N LYS A 103 13.64 0.07 -29.15
CA LYS A 103 14.09 1.34 -28.57
C LYS A 103 13.16 2.50 -28.98
N ILE A 104 12.56 3.18 -28.01
CA ILE A 104 11.77 4.40 -28.21
C ILE A 104 12.72 5.60 -28.06
N SER A 105 12.80 6.45 -29.09
CA SER A 105 13.70 7.61 -29.14
C SER A 105 12.92 8.92 -28.97
N SER A 106 12.73 9.35 -27.73
CA SER A 106 12.55 10.76 -27.37
C SER A 106 12.91 10.90 -25.90
N GLN A 107 14.10 11.42 -25.59
CA GLN A 107 14.51 11.69 -24.21
C GLN A 107 13.74 12.91 -23.72
N SER A 108 12.81 12.70 -22.78
CA SER A 108 12.21 13.80 -22.03
C SER A 108 13.29 14.51 -21.22
N THR A 109 13.23 15.83 -21.13
CA THR A 109 14.08 16.62 -20.23
C THR A 109 13.56 16.61 -18.79
N ILE A 110 12.38 16.06 -18.56
CA ILE A 110 11.73 16.07 -17.24
C ILE A 110 12.30 14.90 -16.43
N PRO A 111 12.86 15.17 -15.23
CA PRO A 111 13.40 14.13 -14.39
C PRO A 111 12.30 13.18 -13.91
N VAL A 112 12.63 11.90 -13.77
CA VAL A 112 11.72 10.91 -13.17
C VAL A 112 11.94 10.94 -11.66
N GLU A 113 11.00 11.51 -10.91
CA GLU A 113 11.15 11.73 -9.47
C GLU A 113 9.92 11.36 -8.64
N GLN A 114 10.14 11.16 -7.33
CA GLN A 114 9.06 11.02 -6.35
C GLN A 114 8.08 12.18 -6.43
N GLY A 115 6.78 11.87 -6.37
CA GLY A 115 5.71 12.86 -6.45
C GLY A 115 5.26 13.17 -7.87
N ASN A 116 6.03 12.81 -8.90
CA ASN A 116 5.58 12.97 -10.28
C ASN A 116 4.32 12.14 -10.54
N ARG A 117 3.40 12.75 -11.29
CA ARG A 117 2.19 12.08 -11.75
C ARG A 117 2.53 11.16 -12.92
N ILE A 118 1.97 9.96 -12.87
CA ILE A 118 2.20 8.90 -13.85
C ILE A 118 0.93 8.12 -14.13
N LYS A 119 0.90 7.36 -15.22
CA LYS A 119 -0.17 6.41 -15.50
C LYS A 119 0.27 5.30 -16.45
N SER A 120 -0.36 4.13 -16.36
CA SER A 120 -0.36 3.16 -17.46
C SER A 120 -0.92 3.80 -18.74
N SER A 121 -0.38 3.46 -19.90
CA SER A 121 -0.82 3.96 -21.21
C SER A 121 -2.28 3.62 -21.53
N ASN A 122 -2.83 2.60 -20.87
CA ASN A 122 -4.23 2.18 -21.01
C ASN A 122 -5.18 2.86 -19.99
N LYS A 123 -4.64 3.63 -19.03
CA LYS A 123 -5.43 4.27 -17.98
C LYS A 123 -5.72 5.75 -18.27
N VAL A 124 -6.91 6.19 -17.92
CA VAL A 124 -7.30 7.60 -17.92
C VAL A 124 -6.76 8.30 -16.67
N ASN A 125 -7.04 7.71 -15.50
CA ASN A 125 -6.68 8.27 -14.20
C ASN A 125 -5.18 8.14 -13.94
N LYS A 126 -4.64 9.17 -13.30
CA LYS A 126 -3.23 9.27 -12.92
C LYS A 126 -3.04 8.75 -11.49
N GLY A 127 -1.85 8.22 -11.23
CA GLY A 127 -1.31 7.99 -9.90
C GLY A 127 -0.03 8.80 -9.72
N THR A 128 0.80 8.37 -8.77
CA THR A 128 1.99 9.08 -8.34
C THR A 128 3.19 8.13 -8.21
N ILE A 129 4.38 8.61 -8.54
CA ILE A 129 5.65 7.94 -8.21
C ILE A 129 5.86 8.05 -6.69
N GLY A 130 5.80 6.93 -5.98
CA GLY A 130 5.97 6.91 -4.52
C GLY A 130 7.40 7.08 -4.08
N ALA A 131 8.28 6.31 -4.70
CA ALA A 131 9.71 6.37 -4.48
C ALA A 131 10.43 5.83 -5.73
N LEU A 132 11.71 6.14 -5.85
CA LEU A 132 12.57 5.38 -6.75
C LEU A 132 13.22 4.24 -5.98
N VAL A 133 13.46 3.14 -6.67
CA VAL A 133 13.96 1.91 -6.07
C VAL A 133 15.22 1.47 -6.80
N ARG A 134 16.19 1.00 -6.02
CA ARG A 134 17.35 0.26 -6.48
C ARG A 134 17.21 -1.17 -5.97
N LEU A 135 17.42 -2.13 -6.85
CA LEU A 135 17.41 -3.55 -6.50
C LEU A 135 18.84 -4.09 -6.50
N ASP A 136 19.14 -5.06 -5.64
CA ASP A 136 20.48 -5.67 -5.55
C ASP A 136 20.79 -6.54 -6.76
N ASN A 137 19.79 -7.26 -7.26
CA ASN A 137 19.91 -8.12 -8.42
C ASN A 137 19.77 -7.40 -9.77
N TYR A 138 19.52 -6.07 -9.75
CA TYR A 138 19.48 -5.20 -10.94
C TYR A 138 20.25 -3.90 -10.68
N PRO A 139 21.59 -3.97 -10.48
CA PRO A 139 22.39 -2.86 -9.97
C PRO A 139 22.58 -1.71 -10.96
N ASP A 140 22.25 -1.87 -12.24
CA ASP A 140 22.38 -0.81 -13.25
C ASP A 140 21.06 -0.13 -13.57
N ASP A 141 19.96 -0.63 -13.01
CA ASP A 141 18.61 -0.17 -13.30
C ASP A 141 18.07 0.71 -12.16
N TYR A 142 17.07 1.53 -12.51
CA TYR A 142 16.23 2.25 -11.56
C TYR A 142 14.77 1.85 -11.79
N PHE A 143 14.02 1.81 -10.70
CA PHE A 143 12.63 1.41 -10.72
C PHE A 143 11.76 2.47 -10.06
N ILE A 144 10.53 2.61 -10.54
CA ILE A 144 9.46 3.37 -9.90
C ILE A 144 8.71 2.43 -8.97
N LEU A 145 8.55 2.80 -7.70
CA LEU A 145 7.58 2.17 -6.79
C LEU A 145 6.25 2.94 -6.84
N SER A 146 5.16 2.24 -7.10
CA SER A 146 3.80 2.78 -7.02
C SER A 146 2.80 1.64 -6.78
N ASN A 147 1.49 1.93 -6.81
CA ASN A 147 0.49 0.87 -6.69
C ASN A 147 0.40 0.04 -7.96
N TRP A 148 -0.06 -1.21 -7.80
CA TRP A 148 -0.37 -2.07 -8.93
C TRP A 148 -1.40 -1.42 -9.83
N HIS A 149 -2.51 -0.92 -9.26
CA HIS A 149 -3.57 -0.30 -10.07
C HIS A 149 -3.13 0.97 -10.81
N VAL A 150 -2.00 1.58 -10.43
CA VAL A 150 -1.41 2.73 -11.13
C VAL A 150 -0.55 2.27 -12.31
N LEU A 151 0.32 1.27 -12.09
CA LEU A 151 1.31 0.84 -13.08
C LEU A 151 0.81 -0.21 -14.06
N MET A 152 -0.04 -1.12 -13.61
CA MET A 152 -0.54 -2.24 -14.40
C MET A 152 -2.05 -2.15 -14.67
N ASP A 153 -2.64 -0.98 -14.37
CA ASP A 153 -4.09 -0.75 -14.38
C ASP A 153 -4.90 -1.79 -13.56
N ASP A 154 -6.24 -1.75 -13.67
CA ASP A 154 -7.11 -2.65 -12.90
C ASP A 154 -7.14 -4.08 -13.50
N SER A 155 -6.64 -4.25 -14.72
CA SER A 155 -6.55 -5.52 -15.42
C SER A 155 -5.28 -6.30 -15.04
N GLY A 156 -4.17 -5.58 -14.77
CA GLY A 156 -2.88 -6.20 -14.52
C GLY A 156 -2.04 -6.46 -15.78
N ASP A 157 -2.39 -5.84 -16.92
CA ASP A 157 -1.64 -6.05 -18.14
C ASP A 157 -0.25 -5.39 -18.11
N MET A 158 0.78 -6.22 -18.21
CA MET A 158 2.18 -5.82 -18.29
C MET A 158 2.57 -5.20 -19.64
N SER A 159 1.69 -5.27 -20.65
CA SER A 159 1.99 -4.77 -22.01
C SER A 159 1.97 -3.25 -22.14
N HIS A 160 1.49 -2.54 -21.12
CA HIS A 160 1.25 -1.10 -21.16
C HIS A 160 2.40 -0.32 -20.53
N ASN A 161 2.96 0.58 -21.31
CA ASN A 161 4.03 1.47 -20.87
C ASN A 161 3.54 2.47 -19.80
N ILE A 162 4.47 2.96 -18.98
CA ILE A 162 4.22 4.01 -18.01
C ILE A 162 4.50 5.36 -18.64
N LEU A 163 3.52 6.23 -18.58
CA LEU A 163 3.56 7.59 -19.12
C LEU A 163 3.70 8.63 -18.01
N ASP A 164 4.46 9.69 -18.26
CA ASP A 164 4.42 10.92 -17.47
C ASP A 164 3.20 11.80 -17.84
N ASP A 165 3.09 12.96 -17.20
CA ASP A 165 2.05 13.95 -17.47
C ASP A 165 2.05 14.53 -18.89
N HIS A 166 3.18 14.42 -19.58
CA HIS A 166 3.38 14.88 -20.96
C HIS A 166 3.18 13.75 -21.97
N LYS A 167 2.74 12.57 -21.51
CA LYS A 167 2.53 11.35 -22.30
C LYS A 167 3.81 10.76 -22.89
N ASN A 168 4.97 11.11 -22.34
CA ASN A 168 6.23 10.45 -22.70
C ASN A 168 6.29 9.09 -22.03
N VAL A 169 6.80 8.08 -22.73
CA VAL A 169 7.06 6.77 -22.13
C VAL A 169 8.33 6.84 -21.28
N ILE A 170 8.18 6.71 -19.96
CA ILE A 170 9.29 6.85 -19.00
C ILE A 170 9.74 5.52 -18.38
N ALA A 171 8.86 4.53 -18.34
CA ALA A 171 9.13 3.24 -17.72
C ALA A 171 8.26 2.13 -18.33
N GLU A 172 8.63 0.88 -18.08
CA GLU A 172 7.89 -0.33 -18.45
C GLU A 172 7.52 -1.14 -17.18
N PRO A 173 6.32 -1.75 -17.10
CA PRO A 173 5.98 -2.63 -15.98
C PRO A 173 7.01 -3.75 -15.82
N PHE A 174 7.44 -4.01 -14.58
CA PHE A 174 8.53 -4.94 -14.31
C PHE A 174 8.14 -6.04 -13.33
N TRP A 175 7.47 -5.67 -12.24
CA TRP A 175 7.12 -6.59 -11.17
C TRP A 175 5.88 -6.07 -10.43
N GLY A 176 5.05 -6.92 -9.85
CA GLY A 176 3.98 -6.41 -8.99
C GLY A 176 3.13 -7.48 -8.30
N ILE A 177 2.50 -7.10 -7.21
CA ILE A 177 1.60 -7.96 -6.45
C ILE A 177 0.30 -7.23 -6.13
N ASN A 178 -0.81 -7.88 -6.47
CA ASN A 178 -2.15 -7.40 -6.17
C ASN A 178 -2.97 -8.51 -5.49
N ASN A 179 -2.90 -8.60 -4.17
CA ASN A 179 -3.58 -9.62 -3.37
C ASN A 179 -4.30 -8.97 -2.18
N LYS A 180 -4.81 -9.77 -1.24
CA LYS A 180 -5.54 -9.25 -0.07
C LYS A 180 -4.68 -8.41 0.89
N TYR A 181 -3.37 -8.28 0.70
CA TYR A 181 -2.48 -7.51 1.57
C TYR A 181 -1.78 -6.37 0.84
N TYR A 182 -1.60 -6.51 -0.47
CA TYR A 182 -0.78 -5.61 -1.25
C TYR A 182 -1.45 -5.19 -2.53
N ASP A 183 -1.26 -3.92 -2.86
CA ASP A 183 -1.51 -3.29 -4.14
C ASP A 183 -0.26 -2.47 -4.49
N ILE A 184 0.78 -3.17 -4.97
CA ILE A 184 2.13 -2.63 -5.16
C ILE A 184 2.71 -3.15 -6.47
N ALA A 185 3.41 -2.28 -7.20
CA ALA A 185 4.15 -2.66 -8.39
C ALA A 185 5.44 -1.84 -8.53
N LEU A 186 6.36 -2.40 -9.33
CA LEU A 186 7.57 -1.77 -9.82
C LEU A 186 7.50 -1.62 -11.33
N ALA A 187 7.93 -0.46 -11.83
CA ALA A 187 8.18 -0.24 -13.25
C ALA A 187 9.65 0.12 -13.46
N LYS A 188 10.30 -0.51 -14.44
CA LYS A 188 11.70 -0.25 -14.79
C LYS A 188 11.79 1.01 -15.64
N ILE A 189 12.59 1.99 -15.19
CA ILE A 189 12.80 3.24 -15.92
C ILE A 189 13.58 2.96 -17.20
N ILE A 190 13.15 3.56 -18.31
CA ILE A 190 13.83 3.40 -19.60
C ILE A 190 15.22 4.03 -19.53
N PRO A 191 16.28 3.34 -20.05
CA PRO A 191 17.62 3.91 -20.08
C PRO A 191 17.68 5.27 -20.78
N GLY A 192 18.38 6.22 -20.17
CA GLY A 192 18.59 7.57 -20.71
C GLY A 192 17.64 8.64 -20.16
N TYR A 193 16.69 8.29 -19.28
CA TYR A 193 16.00 9.27 -18.45
C TYR A 193 16.89 9.76 -17.32
N ASN A 194 16.82 11.07 -17.05
CA ASN A 194 17.49 11.66 -15.90
C ASN A 194 16.72 11.27 -14.63
N VAL A 195 17.41 10.55 -13.75
CA VAL A 195 17.01 10.36 -12.36
C VAL A 195 17.82 11.40 -11.58
N GLU A 196 17.18 12.43 -11.02
CA GLU A 196 17.90 13.50 -10.33
C GLU A 196 18.68 12.97 -9.12
N GLN A 197 19.76 13.65 -8.74
CA GLN A 197 20.67 13.12 -7.70
C GLN A 197 20.30 13.57 -6.28
N SER A 198 19.27 14.39 -6.09
CA SER A 198 18.82 14.88 -4.79
C SER A 198 17.89 13.88 -4.09
N TYR A 199 18.34 12.64 -3.93
CA TYR A 199 17.61 11.64 -3.15
C TYR A 199 18.36 11.27 -1.89
N GLU A 200 17.59 11.03 -0.84
CA GLU A 200 18.06 10.37 0.38
C GLU A 200 17.59 8.92 0.40
N THR A 201 18.40 8.06 1.02
CA THR A 201 17.99 6.67 1.23
C THR A 201 17.03 6.65 2.40
N ALA A 202 15.78 6.26 2.13
CA ALA A 202 14.78 6.07 3.17
C ALA A 202 14.82 4.62 3.66
N SER A 203 14.78 4.45 4.98
CA SER A 203 14.45 3.15 5.57
C SER A 203 12.95 2.93 5.51
N VAL A 204 12.51 1.67 5.56
CA VAL A 204 11.10 1.33 5.74
C VAL A 204 10.89 1.03 7.21
N ARG A 205 9.85 1.63 7.79
CA ARG A 205 9.56 1.44 9.20
C ARG A 205 8.99 0.03 9.43
N ASP A 206 9.53 -0.66 10.43
CA ASP A 206 9.07 -1.99 10.82
C ASP A 206 7.62 -1.97 11.30
N TYR A 207 6.85 -2.99 10.93
CA TYR A 207 5.43 -3.12 11.33
C TYR A 207 5.17 -2.89 12.81
N ASN A 208 5.93 -3.56 13.66
CA ASN A 208 5.76 -3.50 15.10
C ASN A 208 6.12 -2.13 15.70
N SER A 209 6.86 -1.29 14.96
CA SER A 209 7.22 0.05 15.36
C SER A 209 6.22 1.11 14.93
N ILE A 210 5.29 0.80 14.01
CA ILE A 210 4.21 1.69 13.60
C ILE A 210 3.14 1.71 14.71
N LYS A 211 3.00 2.86 15.38
CA LYS A 211 2.11 3.05 16.54
C LYS A 211 0.92 3.94 16.19
N LEU A 212 -0.18 3.74 16.91
CA LEU A 212 -1.34 4.63 16.84
C LEU A 212 -0.97 6.02 17.37
N GLY A 213 -1.51 7.07 16.76
CA GLY A 213 -1.24 8.46 17.11
C GLY A 213 0.10 9.02 16.63
N MET A 214 0.95 8.18 16.01
CA MET A 214 2.23 8.56 15.41
C MET A 214 2.03 9.61 14.33
N ASP A 215 2.89 10.64 14.35
CA ASP A 215 2.90 11.71 13.37
C ASP A 215 3.54 11.26 12.06
N VAL A 216 2.82 11.49 10.97
CA VAL A 216 3.21 11.14 9.62
C VAL A 216 2.88 12.27 8.65
N GLU A 217 3.50 12.22 7.48
CA GLU A 217 3.30 13.22 6.45
C GLU A 217 3.37 12.59 5.05
N LYS A 218 2.61 13.17 4.12
CA LYS A 218 2.65 12.82 2.70
C LYS A 218 3.62 13.76 2.01
N PHE A 219 4.42 13.22 1.08
CA PHE A 219 5.19 14.07 0.19
C PHE A 219 4.25 14.85 -0.75
N GLU A 220 4.36 16.17 -0.75
CA GLU A 220 3.70 17.04 -1.73
C GLU A 220 4.79 17.85 -2.45
N TYR A 221 4.81 17.78 -3.78
CA TYR A 221 5.78 18.54 -4.60
C TYR A 221 5.61 20.05 -4.40
N ILE A 222 4.36 20.52 -4.23
CA ILE A 222 4.01 21.92 -3.98
C ILE A 222 2.95 21.95 -2.88
N GLY A 223 3.30 22.46 -1.70
CA GLY A 223 2.34 22.65 -0.61
C GLY A 223 2.99 22.77 0.76
N PRO A 224 2.27 23.30 1.76
CA PRO A 224 2.73 23.26 3.14
C PRO A 224 2.74 21.81 3.64
N ARG A 225 3.78 21.44 4.39
CA ARG A 225 3.82 20.13 5.08
C ARG A 225 2.62 20.01 6.02
N LYS A 226 1.85 18.93 5.87
CA LYS A 226 0.71 18.62 6.73
C LYS A 226 1.03 17.36 7.51
N VAL A 227 1.27 17.53 8.81
CA VAL A 227 1.41 16.42 9.74
C VAL A 227 0.03 15.88 10.07
N LYS A 228 -0.09 14.56 10.05
CA LYS A 228 -1.29 13.76 10.27
C LYS A 228 -0.97 12.58 11.16
N LYS A 229 -1.99 11.91 11.69
CA LYS A 229 -1.80 10.80 12.63
C LYS A 229 -2.18 9.45 12.05
N ILE A 230 -1.47 8.41 12.48
CA ILE A 230 -1.87 7.03 12.28
C ILE A 230 -3.07 6.71 13.16
N ILE A 231 -4.19 6.32 12.55
CA ILE A 231 -5.43 5.90 13.20
C ILE A 231 -5.36 4.41 13.53
N SER A 232 -4.84 3.61 12.60
CA SER A 232 -4.69 2.16 12.75
C SER A 232 -3.50 1.63 11.97
N SER A 233 -2.76 0.66 12.52
CA SER A 233 -1.71 -0.07 11.79
C SER A 233 -2.16 -1.45 11.29
N ASN A 234 -3.37 -1.88 11.66
CA ASN A 234 -3.98 -3.12 11.16
C ASN A 234 -5.47 -2.92 10.91
N ALA A 235 -5.81 -2.46 9.70
CA ALA A 235 -7.18 -2.33 9.25
C ALA A 235 -7.52 -3.33 8.14
N PHE A 236 -8.80 -3.68 8.07
CA PHE A 236 -9.41 -4.36 6.94
C PHE A 236 -10.24 -3.34 6.18
N VAL A 237 -9.96 -3.17 4.90
CA VAL A 237 -10.55 -2.13 4.07
C VAL A 237 -11.18 -2.74 2.85
N LYS A 238 -12.44 -2.41 2.61
CA LYS A 238 -13.16 -2.71 1.40
C LYS A 238 -12.86 -1.63 0.36
N VAL A 239 -12.42 -2.05 -0.81
CA VAL A 239 -12.17 -1.17 -1.96
C VAL A 239 -12.99 -1.69 -3.13
N TYR A 240 -13.86 -0.84 -3.66
CA TYR A 240 -14.68 -1.17 -4.83
C TYR A 240 -13.84 -1.08 -6.09
N THR A 241 -13.98 -2.07 -6.96
CA THR A 241 -13.35 -2.13 -8.28
C THR A 241 -14.39 -1.76 -9.33
N ASN A 242 -14.06 -0.85 -10.24
CA ASN A 242 -14.89 -0.46 -11.39
C ASN A 242 -16.27 0.09 -11.01
N ASP A 243 -16.36 1.33 -10.49
CA ASP A 243 -17.58 2.19 -10.28
C ASP A 243 -18.92 1.50 -9.89
N THR A 244 -18.88 0.25 -9.43
CA THR A 244 -20.02 -0.61 -9.17
C THR A 244 -19.96 -0.98 -7.71
N THR A 245 -21.08 -0.85 -7.01
CA THR A 245 -21.19 -1.17 -5.58
C THR A 245 -21.17 -2.67 -5.30
N THR A 246 -21.10 -3.51 -6.34
CA THR A 246 -21.18 -4.97 -6.21
C THR A 246 -19.82 -5.66 -6.28
N ASN A 247 -18.84 -5.04 -6.94
CA ASN A 247 -17.50 -5.62 -7.08
C ASN A 247 -16.54 -4.91 -6.13
N TYR A 248 -16.09 -5.63 -5.11
CA TYR A 248 -15.12 -5.11 -4.16
C TYR A 248 -14.07 -6.16 -3.80
N LYS A 249 -12.95 -5.66 -3.29
CA LYS A 249 -11.89 -6.46 -2.69
C LYS A 249 -11.68 -6.01 -1.26
N ILE A 250 -11.48 -6.98 -0.36
CA ILE A 250 -11.10 -6.72 1.03
C ILE A 250 -9.58 -6.82 1.12
N TYR A 251 -8.96 -5.68 1.38
CA TYR A 251 -7.56 -5.58 1.78
C TYR A 251 -7.45 -5.72 3.29
N LYS A 252 -6.41 -6.41 3.76
CA LYS A 252 -6.17 -6.75 5.15
C LYS A 252 -4.84 -6.20 5.57
N ASN A 253 -4.69 -5.91 6.86
CA ASN A 253 -3.47 -5.34 7.41
C ASN A 253 -3.04 -4.11 6.62
N GLN A 254 -3.94 -3.13 6.56
CA GLN A 254 -3.67 -1.82 5.97
C GLN A 254 -3.41 -0.79 7.08
N ILE A 255 -2.71 0.29 6.75
CA ILE A 255 -2.53 1.43 7.65
C ILE A 255 -3.63 2.45 7.35
N LEU A 256 -4.34 2.89 8.38
CA LEU A 256 -5.22 4.05 8.31
C LEU A 256 -4.50 5.26 8.89
N VAL A 257 -4.53 6.34 8.12
CA VAL A 257 -4.02 7.66 8.49
C VAL A 257 -5.18 8.64 8.42
N GLU A 258 -5.15 9.68 9.25
CA GLU A 258 -6.05 10.82 9.06
C GLU A 258 -6.00 11.32 7.61
N LYS A 259 -7.13 11.81 7.09
CA LYS A 259 -7.26 12.26 5.70
C LYS A 259 -6.11 13.20 5.31
N VAL A 260 -5.29 12.75 4.36
CA VAL A 260 -4.19 13.50 3.73
C VAL A 260 -4.12 13.32 2.21
N SER A 261 -4.70 12.23 1.72
CA SER A 261 -4.76 11.90 0.29
C SER A 261 -5.94 12.57 -0.40
N VAL A 262 -5.76 12.93 -1.65
CA VAL A 262 -6.84 13.25 -2.59
C VAL A 262 -6.79 12.29 -3.79
N SER A 263 -7.83 12.30 -4.63
CA SER A 263 -7.81 11.55 -5.89
C SER A 263 -6.53 11.78 -6.69
N GLY A 264 -5.91 10.70 -7.16
CA GLY A 264 -4.64 10.70 -7.88
C GLY A 264 -3.40 10.47 -7.01
N ASP A 265 -3.51 10.58 -5.69
CA ASP A 265 -2.36 10.37 -4.79
C ASP A 265 -2.01 8.89 -4.57
N SER A 266 -2.78 7.96 -5.15
CA SER A 266 -2.41 6.55 -5.24
C SER A 266 -0.97 6.39 -5.73
N GLY A 267 -0.19 5.66 -4.96
CA GLY A 267 1.23 5.43 -5.20
C GLY A 267 2.13 6.36 -4.43
N SER A 268 1.63 7.42 -3.78
CA SER A 268 2.45 8.27 -2.92
C SER A 268 2.86 7.53 -1.65
N VAL A 269 4.07 7.77 -1.15
CA VAL A 269 4.48 7.25 0.15
C VAL A 269 4.07 8.20 1.28
N ILE A 270 3.78 7.61 2.43
CA ILE A 270 3.68 8.29 3.72
C ILE A 270 4.99 8.10 4.46
N LEU A 271 5.53 9.18 5.01
CA LEU A 271 6.77 9.22 5.76
C LEU A 271 6.48 9.52 7.22
N SER A 272 7.34 9.05 8.12
CA SER A 272 7.31 9.48 9.50
C SER A 272 7.80 10.91 9.62
N SER A 273 7.11 11.76 10.39
CA SER A 273 7.48 13.16 10.52
C SER A 273 8.85 13.35 11.21
N ASP A 274 9.24 12.41 12.08
CA ASP A 274 10.46 12.46 12.89
C ASP A 274 11.73 12.00 12.16
N SER A 275 11.72 10.78 11.61
CA SER A 275 12.90 10.13 11.02
C SER A 275 12.86 10.08 9.49
N LYS A 276 11.73 10.44 8.89
CA LYS A 276 11.45 10.29 7.45
C LYS A 276 11.50 8.85 6.94
N ASP A 277 11.38 7.85 7.82
CA ASP A 277 11.19 6.46 7.39
C ASP A 277 9.88 6.33 6.61
N VAL A 278 9.87 5.49 5.58
CA VAL A 278 8.65 5.15 4.85
C VAL A 278 7.74 4.30 5.72
N ILE A 279 6.54 4.80 5.97
CA ILE A 279 5.49 4.13 6.75
C ILE A 279 4.64 3.24 5.87
N GLY A 280 4.23 3.73 4.70
CA GLY A 280 3.34 3.00 3.80
C GLY A 280 3.15 3.68 2.45
N LEU A 281 2.40 3.01 1.59
CA LEU A 281 2.10 3.44 0.22
C LEU A 281 0.60 3.66 0.07
N ILE A 282 0.17 4.91 -0.13
CA ILE A 282 -1.24 5.30 -0.30
C ILE A 282 -1.82 4.52 -1.48
N PHE A 283 -3.00 3.91 -1.32
CA PHE A 283 -3.70 3.25 -2.42
C PHE A 283 -5.22 3.49 -2.44
N ALA A 284 -5.79 4.00 -1.34
CA ALA A 284 -7.21 4.33 -1.25
C ALA A 284 -7.45 5.45 -0.21
N GLY A 285 -8.71 5.89 -0.08
CA GLY A 285 -9.14 6.82 0.96
C GLY A 285 -9.69 8.17 0.48
N ASP A 286 -10.12 8.29 -0.79
CA ASP A 286 -10.68 9.58 -1.21
C ASP A 286 -12.03 9.91 -0.54
N SER A 287 -12.90 8.90 -0.43
CA SER A 287 -14.27 9.05 0.08
C SER A 287 -14.45 8.72 1.57
N GLN A 288 -13.40 8.28 2.28
CA GLN A 288 -13.57 7.61 3.58
C GLN A 288 -13.19 8.46 4.81
N ASN A 289 -12.94 9.77 4.67
CA ASN A 289 -12.37 10.64 5.72
C ASN A 289 -11.06 10.12 6.35
N VAL A 290 -10.45 9.10 5.76
CA VAL A 290 -9.18 8.48 6.14
C VAL A 290 -8.37 8.23 4.88
N THR A 291 -7.05 8.17 5.02
CA THR A 291 -6.13 7.74 3.98
C THR A 291 -5.69 6.31 4.27
N VAL A 292 -5.74 5.45 3.26
CA VAL A 292 -5.43 4.03 3.39
C VAL A 292 -4.11 3.73 2.68
N CYS A 293 -3.19 3.11 3.40
CA CYS A 293 -1.86 2.78 2.91
C CYS A 293 -1.56 1.28 3.01
N ASN A 294 -0.91 0.73 1.99
CA ASN A 294 -0.25 -0.56 2.08
C ASN A 294 0.94 -0.47 3.03
N HIS A 295 1.20 -1.55 3.75
CA HIS A 295 2.48 -1.74 4.42
C HIS A 295 3.57 -2.07 3.41
N LEU A 296 4.77 -1.52 3.60
CA LEU A 296 5.94 -1.86 2.78
C LEU A 296 6.95 -2.75 3.51
N HIS A 297 6.85 -2.88 4.84
CA HIS A 297 7.89 -3.44 5.69
C HIS A 297 8.39 -4.84 5.31
N LEU A 298 7.56 -5.72 4.72
CA LEU A 298 8.04 -7.05 4.31
C LEU A 298 8.57 -7.11 2.90
N LEU A 299 8.04 -6.27 2.00
CA LEU A 299 8.49 -6.27 0.62
C LEU A 299 9.80 -5.51 0.47
N ALA A 300 9.95 -4.42 1.22
CA ALA A 300 11.10 -3.52 1.14
C ALA A 300 11.98 -3.57 2.40
N ASN A 301 11.94 -4.67 3.17
CA ASN A 301 13.04 -4.99 4.07
C ASN A 301 14.24 -5.42 3.20
N PHE A 302 15.35 -4.71 3.32
CA PHE A 302 16.52 -4.88 2.45
C PHE A 302 17.17 -6.26 2.56
N ASP A 303 16.89 -7.02 3.62
CA ASP A 303 17.36 -8.40 3.77
C ASP A 303 16.45 -9.44 3.09
N ASN A 304 15.27 -9.03 2.61
CA ASN A 304 14.29 -9.94 2.01
C ASN A 304 14.52 -10.12 0.51
N ILE A 305 14.62 -11.38 0.10
CA ILE A 305 14.54 -11.80 -1.29
C ILE A 305 13.09 -12.21 -1.57
N ILE A 306 12.45 -11.56 -2.53
CA ILE A 306 11.13 -11.94 -3.01
C ILE A 306 11.35 -12.89 -4.19
N PRO A 307 10.96 -14.18 -4.08
CA PRO A 307 11.24 -15.16 -5.11
C PRO A 307 10.48 -14.85 -6.40
N LYS A 308 11.02 -15.34 -7.53
CA LYS A 308 10.31 -15.33 -8.82
C LYS A 308 8.98 -16.08 -8.72
N TYR A 309 7.96 -15.62 -9.45
CA TYR A 309 6.68 -16.31 -9.57
C TYR A 309 6.06 -16.07 -10.93
N LEU A 310 5.10 -16.91 -11.29
CA LEU A 310 4.32 -16.73 -12.50
C LEU A 310 3.07 -15.91 -12.19
N TYR A 311 2.88 -14.84 -12.95
CA TYR A 311 1.66 -14.04 -12.93
C TYR A 311 0.82 -14.37 -14.17
N GLN A 312 -0.48 -14.59 -13.97
CA GLN A 312 -1.43 -14.92 -15.03
C GLN A 312 -2.39 -13.75 -15.27
N TYR A 313 -2.50 -13.34 -16.54
CA TYR A 313 -3.45 -12.32 -16.99
C TYR A 313 -4.14 -12.78 -18.27
N GLY A 314 -5.42 -13.13 -18.15
CA GLY A 314 -6.18 -13.70 -19.25
C GLY A 314 -5.53 -14.98 -19.78
N LYS A 315 -5.04 -14.94 -21.03
CA LYS A 315 -4.29 -16.06 -21.66
C LYS A 315 -2.77 -15.87 -21.63
N ASN A 316 -2.30 -14.74 -21.10
CA ASN A 316 -0.89 -14.40 -21.04
C ASN A 316 -0.33 -14.81 -19.68
N SER A 317 0.90 -15.32 -19.69
CA SER A 317 1.65 -15.62 -18.48
C SER A 317 2.94 -14.80 -18.48
N TYR A 318 3.21 -14.14 -17.36
CA TYR A 318 4.38 -13.29 -17.16
C TYR A 318 5.24 -13.88 -16.04
N LEU A 319 6.55 -14.07 -16.28
CA LEU A 319 7.48 -14.40 -15.19
C LEU A 319 7.82 -13.12 -14.45
N MET A 320 7.32 -13.00 -13.24
CA MET A 320 7.79 -11.96 -12.32
C MET A 320 9.15 -12.40 -11.80
N PRO A 321 10.21 -11.62 -12.05
CA PRO A 321 11.54 -12.00 -11.62
C PRO A 321 11.64 -12.02 -10.10
N GLU A 322 12.67 -12.69 -9.60
CA GLU A 322 13.11 -12.51 -8.23
C GLU A 322 13.53 -11.04 -8.05
N ILE A 323 13.26 -10.43 -6.90
CA ILE A 323 13.72 -9.07 -6.58
C ILE A 323 14.25 -9.02 -5.15
N SER A 324 15.25 -8.18 -4.93
CA SER A 324 15.79 -7.85 -3.61
C SER A 324 16.01 -6.35 -3.54
N PHE A 325 15.37 -5.69 -2.58
CA PHE A 325 15.46 -4.24 -2.44
C PHE A 325 16.82 -3.86 -1.87
N ARG A 326 17.49 -2.91 -2.51
CA ARG A 326 18.73 -2.32 -2.02
C ARG A 326 18.51 -0.98 -1.34
N LYS A 327 17.74 -0.11 -1.99
CA LYS A 327 17.44 1.25 -1.51
C LYS A 327 16.07 1.71 -1.98
N LEU A 328 15.41 2.46 -1.11
CA LEU A 328 14.33 3.38 -1.46
C LEU A 328 14.90 4.80 -1.47
N LEU A 329 14.65 5.53 -2.55
CA LEU A 329 15.14 6.86 -2.78
C LEU A 329 13.95 7.83 -2.72
N ILE A 330 13.99 8.76 -1.76
CA ILE A 330 12.99 9.81 -1.56
C ILE A 330 13.63 11.19 -1.75
N ASN A 331 12.86 12.19 -2.19
CA ASN A 331 13.36 13.51 -2.54
C ASN A 331 13.95 14.23 -1.30
N LYS A 332 15.18 14.73 -1.43
CA LYS A 332 15.95 15.36 -0.36
C LYS A 332 15.36 16.68 0.14
N SER A 333 14.50 17.35 -0.63
CA SER A 333 13.78 18.57 -0.22
C SER A 333 12.91 18.38 1.05
N PHE A 334 12.84 17.16 1.58
CA PHE A 334 12.19 16.79 2.83
C PHE A 334 13.09 16.84 4.09
N SER A 335 14.42 16.78 3.91
CA SER A 335 15.42 16.73 4.99
C SER A 335 15.79 18.10 5.57
N GLU A 336 15.52 19.15 4.80
CA GLU A 336 15.71 20.57 5.16
C GLU A 336 14.36 21.20 5.50
#